data_AF-A0A0S8DA73-F1
#
_entry.id   AF-A0A0S8DA73-F1
#
_cell.length_a   1.000
_cell.length_b   1.000
_cell.length_c   1.000
_cell.angle_alpha   90.00
_cell.angle_beta   90.00
_cell.angle_gamma   90.00
#
_symmetry.space_group_name_H-M   'P 1'
#
loop_
_entity.id
_entity.type
_entity.pdbx_description
1 polymer ?
#
loop_
_entity_poly.entity_id
_entity_poly.type
_entity_poly.pdbx_seq_one_letter_code
_entity_poly.pdbx_strand_id
1 'polypeptide(L)'
;MEFYKCHNLGNDFILFYNVNSFVDIKKLCFRKLNIGADGIIFLKKLKDCYKINIFNKDGSEALCCGNALFCSFKFIFEKLLKKDLKKEIMIKTLSKKALGLYEKGKICFYIDPPKIIDSFSKKIENKKFNFILVDSGVLHLVSFLKDIDSLDINYFAKKIKRFFKDGININFARIDKEKIFVRTYERGVEEETYSCGTAAIAVAKAYNFKKRKMAFKYGDIEVFFENDRLKISSNPKIVFKGDLNI
;
A
#
# COMPACT_ATOMS: atom_id res chain seq x y z
N MET A 1 0.30 4.72 -28.18
CA MET A 1 0.55 3.71 -27.13
C MET A 1 -0.47 3.91 -26.02
N GLU A 2 -1.39 2.96 -25.88
CA GLU A 2 -2.52 3.05 -24.96
C GLU A 2 -2.09 2.98 -23.48
N PHE A 3 -2.67 3.82 -22.64
CA PHE A 3 -2.50 3.79 -21.20
C PHE A 3 -3.79 4.08 -20.43
N TYR A 4 -3.78 3.71 -19.15
CA TYR A 4 -4.88 3.99 -18.22
C TYR A 4 -4.34 4.77 -17.03
N LYS A 5 -4.95 5.91 -16.73
CA LYS A 5 -4.70 6.62 -15.48
C LYS A 5 -5.59 6.04 -14.40
N CYS A 6 -5.01 5.61 -13.29
CA CYS A 6 -5.75 5.02 -12.19
C CYS A 6 -5.20 5.51 -10.85
N HIS A 7 -5.98 5.36 -9.79
CA HIS A 7 -5.50 5.62 -8.44
C HIS A 7 -6.21 4.73 -7.43
N ASN A 8 -5.53 4.48 -6.30
CA ASN A 8 -6.16 3.99 -5.09
C ASN A 8 -5.91 5.00 -3.98
N LEU A 9 -6.98 5.60 -3.44
CA LEU A 9 -6.90 6.56 -2.33
C LEU A 9 -5.90 7.71 -2.56
N GLY A 10 -5.94 8.33 -3.75
CA GLY A 10 -5.05 9.43 -4.12
C GLY A 10 -3.68 9.03 -4.65
N ASN A 11 -3.17 7.84 -4.32
CA ASN A 11 -1.92 7.35 -4.90
C ASN A 11 -2.17 6.86 -6.33
N ASP A 12 -1.67 7.62 -7.32
CA ASP A 12 -2.03 7.48 -8.72
C ASP A 12 -0.90 6.93 -9.61
N PHE A 13 -1.30 6.20 -10.65
CA PHE A 13 -0.42 5.47 -11.53
C PHE A 13 -0.82 5.62 -13.00
N ILE A 14 0.17 5.57 -13.88
CA ILE A 14 -0.01 5.33 -15.31
C ILE A 14 0.15 3.83 -15.54
N LEU A 15 -0.90 3.15 -15.99
CA LEU A 15 -0.88 1.71 -16.25
C LEU A 15 -0.81 1.43 -17.75
N PHE A 16 0.22 0.68 -18.15
CA PHE A 16 0.37 0.10 -19.48
C PHE A 16 0.09 -1.40 -19.44
N TYR A 17 -0.65 -1.90 -20.43
CA TYR A 17 -0.97 -3.32 -20.53
C TYR A 17 -0.34 -3.95 -21.77
N ASN A 18 0.47 -5.01 -21.58
CA ASN A 18 1.17 -5.75 -22.64
C ASN A 18 2.03 -4.86 -23.57
N VAL A 19 2.59 -3.78 -23.04
CA VAL A 19 3.52 -2.92 -23.78
C VAL A 19 4.96 -3.38 -23.54
N ASN A 20 5.76 -3.49 -24.60
CA ASN A 20 7.19 -3.80 -24.54
C ASN A 20 8.08 -2.60 -24.92
N SER A 21 7.49 -1.47 -25.30
CA SER A 21 8.22 -0.26 -25.68
C SER A 21 8.82 0.46 -24.48
N PHE A 22 9.98 1.09 -24.68
CA PHE A 22 10.59 1.96 -23.70
C PHE A 22 9.74 3.23 -23.50
N VAL A 23 9.59 3.66 -22.25
CA VAL A 23 9.04 4.98 -21.92
C VAL A 23 9.93 5.69 -20.91
N ASP A 24 10.03 7.01 -21.03
CA ASP A 24 10.72 7.84 -20.03
C ASP A 24 9.82 8.05 -18.82
N ILE A 25 10.05 7.25 -17.78
CA ILE A 25 9.27 7.24 -16.53
C ILE A 25 9.27 8.62 -15.87
N LYS A 26 10.45 9.24 -15.73
CA LYS A 26 10.59 10.53 -15.04
C LYS A 26 9.82 11.62 -15.77
N LYS A 27 9.94 11.65 -17.11
CA LYS A 27 9.19 12.59 -17.95
C LYS A 27 7.70 12.38 -17.81
N LEU A 28 7.19 11.16 -18.02
CA LEU A 28 5.76 10.88 -17.97
C LEU A 28 5.13 11.18 -16.59
N CYS A 29 5.84 10.90 -15.50
CA CYS A 29 5.36 11.17 -14.14
C CYS A 29 5.39 12.66 -13.76
N PHE A 30 6.00 13.54 -14.56
CA PHE A 30 6.02 14.97 -14.27
C PHE A 30 4.68 15.66 -14.59
N ARG A 31 3.92 15.99 -13.54
CA ARG A 31 2.50 16.44 -13.60
C ARG A 31 2.22 17.73 -14.37
N LYS A 32 3.20 18.59 -14.60
CA LYS A 32 2.96 19.91 -15.23
C LYS A 32 2.99 19.85 -16.75
N LEU A 33 3.90 19.05 -17.30
CA LEU A 33 4.15 18.99 -18.74
C LEU A 33 3.71 17.68 -19.37
N ASN A 34 3.41 16.66 -18.56
CA ASN A 34 3.04 15.33 -19.01
C ASN A 34 1.84 14.81 -18.20
N ILE A 35 1.51 13.54 -18.38
CA ILE A 35 0.35 12.88 -17.74
C ILE A 35 0.39 13.07 -16.21
N GLY A 36 1.56 12.91 -15.60
CA GLY A 36 1.75 13.04 -14.16
C GLY A 36 1.27 11.84 -13.37
N ALA A 37 2.07 11.31 -12.46
CA ALA A 37 1.66 10.26 -11.53
C ALA A 37 2.70 10.09 -10.42
N ASP A 38 2.35 9.35 -9.36
CA ASP A 38 3.32 8.90 -8.37
C ASP A 38 4.19 7.74 -8.89
N GLY A 39 3.71 7.01 -9.90
CA GLY A 39 4.45 5.95 -10.56
C GLY A 39 3.83 5.39 -11.83
N ILE A 40 4.48 4.39 -12.42
CA ILE A 40 4.06 3.66 -13.61
C ILE A 40 3.92 2.18 -13.29
N ILE A 41 2.87 1.54 -13.81
CA ILE A 41 2.62 0.10 -13.74
C ILE A 41 2.72 -0.48 -15.13
N PHE A 42 3.63 -1.43 -15.34
CA PHE A 42 3.63 -2.28 -16.52
C PHE A 42 2.99 -3.61 -16.17
N LEU A 43 1.77 -3.82 -16.64
CA LEU A 43 1.02 -5.04 -16.46
C LEU A 43 1.20 -5.94 -17.69
N LYS A 44 1.62 -7.18 -17.47
CA LYS A 44 1.79 -8.20 -18.51
C LYS A 44 0.96 -9.43 -18.19
N LYS A 45 0.21 -9.93 -19.18
CA LYS A 45 -0.45 -11.23 -19.10
C LYS A 45 0.55 -12.35 -19.36
N LEU A 46 0.60 -13.33 -18.47
CA LEU A 46 1.31 -14.59 -18.64
C LEU A 46 0.28 -15.71 -18.90
N LYS A 47 0.74 -16.97 -19.01
CA LYS A 47 -0.12 -18.13 -19.28
C LYS A 47 -1.25 -18.27 -18.24
N ASP A 48 -0.89 -18.33 -16.95
CA ASP A 48 -1.83 -18.64 -15.85
C ASP A 48 -1.96 -17.51 -14.82
N CYS A 49 -1.26 -16.40 -15.02
CA CYS A 49 -1.23 -15.28 -14.07
C CYS A 49 -0.87 -13.98 -14.79
N TYR A 50 -0.77 -12.90 -14.03
CA TYR A 50 -0.24 -11.64 -14.50
C TYR A 50 1.06 -11.31 -13.76
N LYS A 51 1.90 -10.50 -14.40
CA LYS A 51 3.07 -9.88 -13.77
C LYS A 51 2.90 -8.37 -13.81
N ILE A 52 3.28 -7.69 -12.73
CA ILE A 52 3.45 -6.24 -12.74
C ILE A 52 4.88 -5.87 -12.39
N ASN A 53 5.40 -4.87 -13.10
CA ASN A 53 6.58 -4.11 -12.72
C ASN A 53 6.10 -2.70 -12.34
N ILE A 54 6.62 -2.17 -11.24
CA ILE A 54 6.16 -0.91 -10.65
C ILE A 54 7.35 0.01 -10.58
N PHE A 55 7.25 1.20 -11.18
CA PHE A 55 8.29 2.21 -11.14
C PHE A 55 7.78 3.45 -10.42
N ASN A 56 8.57 3.97 -9.49
CA ASN A 56 8.33 5.25 -8.84
C ASN A 56 8.57 6.40 -9.83
N LYS A 57 8.05 7.59 -9.52
CA LYS A 57 8.26 8.81 -10.34
C LYS A 57 9.72 9.18 -10.60
N ASP A 58 10.64 8.74 -9.74
CA ASP A 58 12.09 8.94 -9.91
C ASP A 58 12.76 7.87 -10.78
N GLY A 59 12.00 6.92 -11.32
CA GLY A 59 12.48 5.82 -12.16
C GLY A 59 12.98 4.61 -11.39
N SER A 60 13.03 4.63 -10.05
CA SER A 60 13.38 3.45 -9.26
C SER A 60 12.29 2.38 -9.36
N GLU A 61 12.68 1.10 -9.44
CA GLU A 61 11.74 -0.01 -9.46
C GLU A 61 11.36 -0.43 -8.03
N ALA A 62 10.06 -0.48 -7.75
CA ALA A 62 9.52 -0.88 -6.47
C ALA A 62 9.29 -2.40 -6.40
N LEU A 63 9.71 -3.03 -5.30
CA LEU A 63 9.57 -4.47 -5.10
C LEU A 63 8.11 -4.95 -5.04
N CYS A 64 7.23 -4.12 -4.48
CA CYS A 64 5.79 -4.31 -4.37
C CYS A 64 5.12 -3.00 -3.94
N CYS A 65 3.87 -2.76 -4.35
CA CYS A 65 3.03 -1.68 -3.83
C CYS A 65 1.55 -2.11 -3.83
N GLY A 66 0.89 -2.02 -2.67
CA GLY A 66 -0.51 -2.42 -2.50
C GLY A 66 -1.48 -1.60 -3.37
N ASN A 67 -1.26 -0.29 -3.48
CA ASN A 67 -2.08 0.59 -4.31
C ASN A 67 -1.93 0.27 -5.81
N ALA A 68 -0.71 -0.05 -6.24
CA ALA A 68 -0.46 -0.51 -7.60
C ALA A 68 -1.15 -1.86 -7.89
N LEU A 69 -1.13 -2.79 -6.93
CA LEU A 69 -1.88 -4.06 -7.01
C LEU A 69 -3.39 -3.80 -7.14
N PHE A 70 -3.98 -2.93 -6.31
CA PHE A 70 -5.39 -2.56 -6.42
C PHE A 70 -5.72 -2.02 -7.82
N CYS A 71 -4.93 -1.07 -8.33
CA CYS A 71 -5.10 -0.52 -9.67
C CYS A 71 -5.00 -1.58 -10.77
N SER A 72 -4.05 -2.51 -10.62
CA SER A 72 -3.84 -3.61 -11.58
C SER A 72 -5.00 -4.60 -11.58
N PHE A 73 -5.46 -5.03 -10.40
CA PHE A 73 -6.64 -5.88 -10.28
C PHE A 73 -7.90 -5.18 -10.82
N LYS A 74 -8.09 -3.90 -10.52
CA LYS A 74 -9.20 -3.09 -11.06
C LYS A 74 -9.20 -3.12 -12.58
N PHE A 75 -8.05 -2.88 -13.19
CA PHE A 75 -7.90 -2.96 -14.63
C PHE A 75 -8.26 -4.35 -15.18
N ILE A 76 -7.70 -5.42 -14.60
CA ILE A 76 -7.98 -6.78 -15.05
C ILE A 76 -9.48 -7.10 -14.92
N PHE A 77 -10.06 -6.91 -13.74
CA PHE A 77 -11.46 -7.24 -13.49
C PHE A 77 -12.40 -6.40 -14.35
N GLU A 78 -12.20 -5.08 -14.47
CA GLU A 78 -13.12 -4.24 -15.22
C GLU A 78 -12.92 -4.26 -16.73
N LYS A 79 -11.67 -4.23 -17.21
CA LYS A 79 -11.37 -4.10 -18.63
C LYS A 79 -11.19 -5.43 -19.34
N LEU A 80 -10.66 -6.45 -18.65
CA LEU A 80 -10.37 -7.74 -19.27
C LEU A 80 -11.42 -8.82 -18.94
N LEU A 81 -12.00 -8.78 -17.74
CA LEU A 81 -12.91 -9.84 -17.24
C LEU A 81 -14.37 -9.39 -17.06
N LYS A 82 -14.70 -8.13 -17.37
CA LYS A 82 -16.07 -7.58 -17.25
C LYS A 82 -16.72 -7.85 -15.88
N LYS A 83 -15.94 -7.75 -14.80
CA LYS A 83 -16.33 -7.93 -13.39
C LYS A 83 -16.81 -9.34 -13.02
N ASP A 84 -16.24 -10.38 -13.64
CA ASP A 84 -16.49 -11.77 -13.24
C ASP A 84 -16.11 -12.02 -11.76
N LEU A 85 -17.13 -12.16 -10.91
CA LEU A 85 -17.01 -12.31 -9.45
C LEU A 85 -16.49 -13.68 -9.03
N LYS A 86 -16.53 -14.70 -9.91
CA LYS A 86 -16.13 -16.07 -9.57
C LYS A 86 -14.66 -16.35 -9.86
N LYS A 87 -13.97 -15.44 -10.54
CA LYS A 87 -12.61 -15.67 -11.03
C LYS A 87 -11.57 -15.13 -10.08
N GLU A 88 -10.70 -16.01 -9.60
CA GLU A 88 -9.49 -15.61 -8.89
C GLU A 88 -8.37 -15.28 -9.87
N ILE A 89 -7.62 -14.21 -9.58
CA ILE A 89 -6.51 -13.76 -10.40
C ILE A 89 -5.24 -13.68 -9.58
N MET A 90 -4.19 -14.31 -10.05
CA MET A 90 -2.86 -14.19 -9.46
C MET A 90 -2.08 -13.07 -10.16
N ILE A 91 -1.55 -12.11 -9.38
CA ILE A 91 -0.54 -11.14 -9.84
C ILE A 91 0.79 -11.45 -9.14
N LYS A 92 1.87 -11.49 -9.92
CA LYS A 92 3.25 -11.55 -9.44
C LYS A 92 3.88 -10.16 -9.51
N THR A 93 4.51 -9.73 -8.43
CA THR A 93 5.41 -8.56 -8.36
C THR A 93 6.86 -9.06 -8.33
N LEU A 94 7.84 -8.17 -8.13
CA LEU A 94 9.23 -8.60 -7.95
C LEU A 94 9.45 -9.43 -6.68
N SER A 95 8.70 -9.14 -5.61
CA SER A 95 8.94 -9.74 -4.29
C SER A 95 7.78 -10.57 -3.73
N LYS A 96 6.57 -10.41 -4.26
CA LYS A 96 5.33 -10.97 -3.71
C LYS A 96 4.41 -11.53 -4.80
N LYS A 97 3.55 -12.46 -4.39
CA LYS A 97 2.38 -12.89 -5.16
C LYS A 97 1.12 -12.44 -4.42
N ALA A 98 0.10 -12.03 -5.16
CA ALA A 98 -1.19 -11.67 -4.61
C ALA A 98 -2.29 -12.38 -5.39
N LEU A 99 -3.22 -13.01 -4.66
CA LEU A 99 -4.41 -13.63 -5.23
C LEU A 99 -5.60 -12.68 -5.02
N GLY A 100 -6.13 -12.14 -6.11
CA GLY A 100 -7.19 -11.13 -6.10
C GLY A 100 -8.53 -11.63 -6.60
N LEU A 101 -9.58 -10.98 -6.11
CA LEU A 101 -10.99 -11.24 -6.34
C LEU A 101 -11.73 -9.91 -6.50
N TYR A 102 -12.85 -9.93 -7.20
CA TYR A 102 -13.84 -8.86 -7.16
C TYR A 102 -15.01 -9.32 -6.28
N GLU A 103 -15.25 -8.65 -5.16
CA GLU A 103 -16.29 -9.04 -4.19
C GLU A 103 -17.06 -7.80 -3.75
N LYS A 104 -18.40 -7.86 -3.79
CA LYS A 104 -19.29 -6.79 -3.28
C LYS A 104 -18.93 -5.39 -3.80
N GLY A 105 -18.56 -5.31 -5.08
CA GLY A 105 -18.21 -4.04 -5.72
C GLY A 105 -16.81 -3.51 -5.42
N LYS A 106 -15.99 -4.27 -4.67
CA LYS A 106 -14.62 -3.89 -4.29
C LYS A 106 -13.61 -4.90 -4.84
N ILE A 107 -12.37 -4.43 -4.97
CA ILE A 107 -11.23 -5.30 -5.24
C ILE A 107 -10.72 -5.81 -3.90
N CYS A 108 -10.58 -7.12 -3.78
CA CYS A 108 -9.97 -7.79 -2.64
C CYS A 108 -8.73 -8.54 -3.10
N PHE A 109 -7.69 -8.64 -2.28
CA PHE A 109 -6.63 -9.62 -2.52
C PHE A 109 -6.01 -10.12 -1.21
N TYR A 110 -5.43 -11.31 -1.29
CA TYR A 110 -4.73 -11.96 -0.19
C TYR A 110 -3.23 -11.75 -0.31
N ILE A 111 -2.59 -11.48 0.83
CA ILE A 111 -1.13 -11.49 1.00
C ILE A 111 -0.74 -12.34 2.20
N ASP A 112 0.54 -12.72 2.24
CA ASP A 112 1.12 -13.35 3.41
C ASP A 112 1.03 -12.40 4.63
N PRO A 113 0.69 -12.92 5.81
CA PRO A 113 0.60 -12.11 7.00
C PRO A 113 1.99 -11.52 7.34
N PRO A 114 2.05 -10.27 7.81
CA PRO A 114 3.30 -9.70 8.28
C PRO A 114 3.78 -10.42 9.56
N LYS A 115 5.08 -10.31 9.83
CA LYS A 115 5.75 -10.98 10.96
C LYS A 115 6.01 -9.98 12.08
N ILE A 116 5.68 -10.35 13.32
CA ILE A 116 6.14 -9.61 14.50
C ILE A 116 7.60 -10.03 14.73
N ILE A 117 8.49 -9.06 14.79
CA ILE A 117 9.92 -9.27 14.98
C ILE A 117 10.30 -9.11 16.45
N ASP A 118 9.81 -8.05 17.10
CA ASP A 118 10.15 -7.71 18.48
C ASP A 118 9.07 -6.81 19.13
N SER A 119 9.11 -6.69 20.45
CA SER A 119 8.29 -5.74 21.21
C SER A 119 9.07 -5.19 22.41
N PHE A 120 9.12 -3.86 22.54
CA PHE A 120 9.90 -3.21 23.59
C PHE A 120 9.29 -1.87 24.03
N SER A 121 9.66 -1.42 25.23
CA SER A 121 9.28 -0.09 25.73
C SER A 121 10.46 0.87 25.62
N LYS A 122 10.21 2.13 25.26
CA LYS A 122 11.24 3.18 25.28
C LYS A 122 10.68 4.51 25.73
N LYS A 123 11.40 5.18 26.64
CA LYS A 123 11.12 6.56 27.02
C LYS A 123 11.82 7.49 26.02
N ILE A 124 11.06 8.39 25.42
CA ILE A 124 11.56 9.43 24.52
C ILE A 124 11.08 10.74 25.12
N GLU A 125 12.05 11.48 25.67
CA GLU A 125 11.79 12.67 26.48
C GLU A 125 10.84 12.35 27.64
N ASN A 126 9.70 13.02 27.70
CA ASN A 126 8.73 12.91 28.79
C ASN A 126 7.64 11.87 28.52
N LYS A 127 7.72 11.13 27.40
CA LYS A 127 6.69 10.16 27.00
C LYS A 127 7.27 8.75 26.87
N LYS A 128 6.58 7.77 27.46
CA LYS A 128 6.91 6.34 27.31
C LYS A 128 6.09 5.77 26.15
N PHE A 129 6.77 5.10 25.23
CA PHE A 129 6.16 4.41 24.10
C PHE A 129 6.38 2.91 24.24
N ASN A 130 5.32 2.14 24.00
CA ASN A 130 5.41 0.71 23.82
C ASN A 130 5.39 0.46 22.32
N PHE A 131 6.45 -0.17 21.80
CA PHE A 131 6.64 -0.42 20.40
C PHE A 131 6.53 -1.91 20.07
N ILE A 132 5.92 -2.19 18.93
CA ILE A 132 5.91 -3.51 18.30
C ILE A 132 6.57 -3.35 16.93
N LEU A 133 7.67 -4.06 16.70
CA LEU A 133 8.36 -4.10 15.43
C LEU A 133 7.73 -5.16 14.54
N VAL A 134 7.26 -4.75 13.37
CA VAL A 134 6.55 -5.59 12.41
C VAL A 134 7.21 -5.50 11.04
N ASP A 135 7.45 -6.64 10.41
CA ASP A 135 7.87 -6.74 9.01
C ASP A 135 6.66 -7.08 8.13
N SER A 136 6.25 -6.12 7.30
CA SER A 136 5.20 -6.29 6.29
C SER A 136 5.74 -6.30 4.85
N GLY A 137 7.03 -6.61 4.69
CA GLY A 137 7.83 -6.42 3.48
C GLY A 137 8.79 -5.22 3.61
N VAL A 138 8.48 -4.30 4.52
CA VAL A 138 9.38 -3.29 5.07
C VAL A 138 9.15 -3.20 6.58
N LEU A 139 10.13 -2.67 7.32
CA LEU A 139 10.03 -2.55 8.76
C LEU A 139 9.10 -1.40 9.18
N HIS A 140 8.22 -1.70 10.11
CA HIS A 140 7.29 -0.78 10.73
C HIS A 140 7.39 -0.87 12.26
N LEU A 141 7.55 0.26 12.91
CA LEU A 141 7.44 0.40 14.36
C LEU A 141 6.04 0.88 14.70
N VAL A 142 5.26 0.09 15.43
CA VAL A 142 3.88 0.40 15.79
C VAL A 142 3.78 0.75 17.27
N SER A 143 3.13 1.86 17.61
CA SER A 143 2.79 2.22 19.00
C SER A 143 1.33 2.60 19.14
N PHE A 144 0.65 2.02 20.12
CA PHE A 144 -0.74 2.33 20.43
C PHE A 144 -0.83 3.40 21.52
N LEU A 145 -1.51 4.51 21.22
CA LEU A 145 -1.67 5.66 22.10
C LEU A 145 -3.16 6.02 22.27
N LYS A 146 -3.50 6.61 23.43
CA LYS A 146 -4.86 7.12 23.69
C LYS A 146 -5.19 8.36 22.87
N ASP A 147 -4.19 9.21 22.63
CA ASP A 147 -4.29 10.41 21.82
C ASP A 147 -3.12 10.45 20.85
N ILE A 148 -3.47 10.44 19.56
CA ILE A 148 -2.54 10.60 18.45
C ILE A 148 -2.76 11.92 17.72
N ASP A 149 -3.86 12.63 17.98
CA ASP A 149 -4.30 13.79 17.23
C ASP A 149 -3.50 15.04 17.68
N SER A 150 -3.20 15.15 18.97
CA SER A 150 -2.31 16.19 19.53
C SER A 150 -0.80 15.89 19.38
N LEU A 151 -0.44 14.72 18.86
CA LEU A 151 0.96 14.30 18.76
C LEU A 151 1.65 15.01 17.60
N ASP A 152 2.77 15.68 17.87
CA ASP A 152 3.72 16.09 16.82
C ASP A 152 4.51 14.86 16.34
N ILE A 153 3.97 14.21 15.31
CA ILE A 153 4.53 12.98 14.77
C ILE A 153 5.90 13.20 14.18
N ASN A 154 6.09 14.28 13.43
CA ASN A 154 7.37 14.56 12.80
C ASN A 154 8.46 14.74 13.86
N TYR A 155 8.17 15.46 14.95
CA TYR A 155 9.08 15.64 16.06
C TYR A 155 9.47 14.31 16.72
N PHE A 156 8.48 13.51 17.15
CA PHE A 156 8.77 12.24 17.83
C PHE A 156 9.39 11.20 16.89
N ALA A 157 8.92 11.10 15.65
CA ALA A 157 9.43 10.17 14.65
C ALA A 157 10.90 10.43 14.33
N LYS A 158 11.30 11.71 14.16
CA LYS A 158 12.71 12.07 13.95
C LYS A 158 13.61 11.66 15.11
N LYS A 159 13.10 11.68 16.36
CA LYS A 159 13.86 11.19 17.53
C LYS A 159 13.92 9.67 17.59
N ILE A 160 12.81 8.99 17.31
CA ILE A 160 12.73 7.53 17.28
C ILE A 160 13.64 6.96 16.19
N LYS A 161 13.61 7.55 14.99
CA LYS A 161 14.39 7.09 13.84
C LYS A 161 15.90 7.02 14.13
N ARG A 162 16.43 7.86 15.03
CA ARG A 162 17.85 7.84 15.43
C ARG A 162 18.31 6.49 16.01
N PHE A 163 17.38 5.65 16.45
CA PHE A 163 17.69 4.30 16.94
C PHE A 163 17.78 3.24 15.82
N PHE A 164 17.46 3.60 14.58
CA PHE A 164 17.42 2.68 13.43
C PHE A 164 18.33 3.22 12.32
N LYS A 165 19.53 2.64 12.18
CA LYS A 165 20.56 3.11 11.23
C LYS A 165 20.04 3.24 9.80
N ASP A 166 19.26 2.26 9.35
CA ASP A 166 18.70 2.22 7.99
C ASP A 166 17.32 2.90 7.88
N GLY A 167 16.91 3.66 8.90
CA GLY A 167 15.58 4.22 9.04
C GLY A 167 14.49 3.18 9.27
N ILE A 168 13.29 3.66 9.62
CA ILE A 168 12.11 2.80 9.86
C ILE A 168 10.83 3.59 9.60
N ASN A 169 9.76 2.90 9.17
CA ASN A 169 8.44 3.50 9.14
C ASN A 169 7.84 3.50 10.56
N ILE A 170 7.28 4.60 11.02
CA ILE A 170 6.77 4.72 12.39
C ILE A 170 5.29 5.00 12.34
N ASN A 171 4.50 4.18 13.02
CA ASN A 171 3.05 4.25 13.03
C ASN A 171 2.55 4.49 14.46
N PHE A 172 1.80 5.57 14.64
CA PHE A 172 1.08 5.84 15.87
C PHE A 172 -0.39 5.53 15.65
N ALA A 173 -0.92 4.62 16.46
CA ALA A 173 -2.26 4.09 16.29
C ALA A 173 -3.14 4.39 17.51
N ARG A 174 -4.38 4.81 17.29
CA ARG A 174 -5.41 4.95 18.31
C ARG A 174 -6.55 3.99 18.00
N ILE A 175 -6.96 3.20 18.99
CA ILE A 175 -8.09 2.29 18.87
C ILE A 175 -9.33 3.00 19.42
N ASP A 176 -10.41 2.99 18.64
CA ASP A 176 -11.70 3.51 19.03
C ASP A 176 -12.80 2.56 18.57
N LYS A 177 -13.40 1.84 19.52
CA LYS A 177 -14.37 0.77 19.30
C LYS A 177 -13.83 -0.27 18.30
N GLU A 178 -14.38 -0.28 17.08
CA GLU A 178 -14.04 -1.23 16.01
C GLU A 178 -13.23 -0.55 14.88
N LYS A 179 -12.65 0.61 15.16
CA LYS A 179 -11.82 1.36 14.22
C LYS A 179 -10.43 1.57 14.84
N ILE A 180 -9.42 1.54 13.98
CA ILE A 180 -8.08 2.02 14.33
C ILE A 180 -7.80 3.23 13.45
N PHE A 181 -7.36 4.32 14.07
CA PHE A 181 -6.81 5.48 13.40
C PHE A 181 -5.30 5.37 13.44
N VAL A 182 -4.62 5.60 12.33
CA VAL A 182 -3.16 5.56 12.27
C VAL A 182 -2.68 6.81 11.58
N ARG A 183 -1.59 7.34 12.11
CA ARG A 183 -0.77 8.34 11.47
C ARG A 183 0.64 7.78 11.31
N THR A 184 1.22 7.92 10.13
CA THR A 184 2.46 7.25 9.73
C THR A 184 3.51 8.28 9.32
N TYR A 185 4.70 8.16 9.89
CA TYR A 185 5.93 8.76 9.37
C TYR A 185 6.63 7.75 8.48
N GLU A 186 6.89 8.12 7.24
CA GLU A 186 7.38 7.20 6.22
C GLU A 186 8.87 7.37 5.97
N ARG A 187 9.62 6.26 6.04
CA ARG A 187 11.05 6.23 5.71
C ARG A 187 11.22 6.58 4.23
N GLY A 188 12.13 7.50 3.94
CA GLY A 188 12.43 7.93 2.56
C GLY A 188 11.60 9.12 2.08
N VAL A 189 10.41 9.35 2.66
CA VAL A 189 9.71 10.65 2.56
C VAL A 189 10.17 11.59 3.67
N GLU A 190 10.48 11.02 4.84
CA GLU A 190 10.98 11.73 6.03
C GLU A 190 10.00 12.74 6.63
N GLU A 191 8.70 12.50 6.40
CA GLU A 191 7.58 13.27 6.93
C GLU A 191 6.38 12.34 7.17
N GLU A 192 5.35 12.89 7.83
CA GLU A 192 4.04 12.26 7.92
C GLU A 192 3.40 12.15 6.53
N THR A 193 2.93 10.94 6.18
CA THR A 193 2.24 10.69 4.92
C THR A 193 0.76 10.39 5.13
N TYR A 194 -0.05 10.74 4.13
CA TYR A 194 -1.49 10.52 4.17
C TYR A 194 -1.90 9.05 4.01
N SER A 195 -1.08 8.23 3.33
CA SER A 195 -1.41 6.83 3.09
C SER A 195 -0.17 5.94 2.88
N CYS A 196 -0.18 4.74 3.46
CA CYS A 196 0.87 3.73 3.40
C CYS A 196 0.21 2.35 3.60
N GLY A 197 0.11 1.54 2.55
CA GLY A 197 -0.57 0.24 2.60
C GLY A 197 0.12 -0.77 3.52
N THR A 198 1.46 -0.76 3.57
CA THR A 198 2.26 -1.65 4.43
C THR A 198 2.13 -1.29 5.92
N ALA A 199 1.86 -0.01 6.24
CA ALA A 199 1.54 0.43 7.59
C ALA A 199 0.20 -0.12 8.10
N ALA A 200 -0.85 -0.07 7.27
CA ALA A 200 -2.16 -0.62 7.60
C ALA A 200 -2.06 -2.11 8.02
N ILE A 201 -1.34 -2.88 7.21
CA ILE A 201 -1.07 -4.30 7.42
C ILE A 201 -0.28 -4.52 8.71
N ALA A 202 0.79 -3.73 8.93
CA ALA A 202 1.64 -3.84 10.11
C ALA A 202 0.87 -3.56 11.41
N VAL A 203 0.07 -2.49 11.44
CA VAL A 203 -0.76 -2.14 12.60
C VAL A 203 -1.81 -3.20 12.88
N ALA A 204 -2.47 -3.72 11.83
CA ALA A 204 -3.46 -4.80 11.98
C ALA A 204 -2.84 -6.05 12.63
N LYS A 205 -1.59 -6.39 12.28
CA LYS A 205 -0.87 -7.50 12.92
C LYS A 205 -0.44 -7.19 14.35
N ALA A 206 0.09 -6.00 14.59
CA ALA A 206 0.53 -5.57 15.92
C ALA A 206 -0.61 -5.61 16.95
N TYR A 207 -1.85 -5.36 16.51
CA TYR A 207 -3.03 -5.43 17.37
C TYR A 207 -3.47 -6.87 17.76
N ASN A 208 -2.81 -7.91 17.21
CA ASN A 208 -3.04 -9.34 17.48
C ASN A 208 -4.53 -9.77 17.42
N PHE A 209 -5.04 -9.68 16.20
CA PHE A 209 -6.45 -9.67 15.86
C PHE A 209 -7.08 -11.08 15.80
N LYS A 210 -7.47 -11.67 16.93
CA LYS A 210 -8.15 -13.00 16.91
C LYS A 210 -9.62 -12.98 16.52
N LYS A 211 -10.32 -11.85 16.54
CA LYS A 211 -11.71 -11.73 16.06
C LYS A 211 -12.05 -10.28 15.72
N ARG A 212 -12.29 -9.96 14.45
CA ARG A 212 -13.38 -9.08 13.94
C ARG A 212 -13.14 -8.74 12.47
N LYS A 213 -14.06 -8.03 11.84
CA LYS A 213 -13.83 -7.33 10.58
C LYS A 213 -13.43 -5.93 10.97
N MET A 214 -12.26 -5.44 10.58
CA MET A 214 -11.89 -4.07 10.91
C MET A 214 -11.70 -3.27 9.63
N ALA A 215 -12.60 -2.32 9.43
CA ALA A 215 -12.38 -1.25 8.48
C ALA A 215 -11.35 -0.31 9.10
N PHE A 216 -10.15 -0.29 8.54
CA PHE A 216 -9.11 0.63 8.92
C PHE A 216 -9.22 1.86 8.02
N LYS A 217 -9.75 2.98 8.52
CA LYS A 217 -9.93 4.16 7.67
C LYS A 217 -8.61 4.92 7.52
N TYR A 218 -7.78 4.49 6.58
CA TYR A 218 -6.68 5.28 6.01
C TYR A 218 -7.04 5.48 4.55
N GLY A 219 -7.96 6.42 4.34
CA GLY A 219 -8.92 6.32 3.24
C GLY A 219 -9.87 5.11 3.44
N ASP A 220 -10.30 4.46 2.37
CA ASP A 220 -11.32 3.40 2.39
C ASP A 220 -10.75 1.96 2.21
N ILE A 221 -9.59 1.65 2.84
CA ILE A 221 -9.03 0.27 2.86
C ILE A 221 -9.62 -0.54 4.01
N GLU A 222 -9.95 -1.80 3.77
CA GLU A 222 -10.41 -2.75 4.80
C GLU A 222 -9.44 -3.92 4.88
N VAL A 223 -9.12 -4.38 6.09
CA VAL A 223 -8.16 -5.46 6.33
C VAL A 223 -8.82 -6.55 7.17
N PHE A 224 -8.73 -7.80 6.73
CA PHE A 224 -9.33 -8.96 7.36
C PHE A 224 -8.30 -10.09 7.47
N PHE A 225 -8.23 -10.74 8.63
CA PHE A 225 -7.47 -11.98 8.79
C PHE A 225 -8.41 -13.17 8.52
N GLU A 226 -8.08 -14.00 7.54
CA GLU A 226 -8.85 -15.18 7.14
C GLU A 226 -7.87 -16.36 7.01
N ASN A 227 -8.00 -17.40 7.85
CA ASN A 227 -7.22 -18.64 7.78
C ASN A 227 -5.71 -18.42 7.61
N ASP A 228 -5.11 -17.67 8.53
CA ASP A 228 -3.68 -17.27 8.53
C ASP A 228 -3.23 -16.40 7.35
N ARG A 229 -4.14 -15.95 6.49
CA ARG A 229 -3.85 -14.98 5.42
C ARG A 229 -4.46 -13.63 5.75
N LEU A 230 -3.87 -12.59 5.16
CA LEU A 230 -4.40 -11.24 5.26
C LEU A 230 -5.12 -10.89 3.96
N LYS A 231 -6.44 -10.69 4.04
CA LYS A 231 -7.25 -10.13 2.97
C LYS A 231 -7.31 -8.61 3.11
N ILE A 232 -7.07 -7.92 2.02
CA ILE A 232 -7.13 -6.46 1.95
C ILE A 232 -8.14 -6.09 0.87
N SER A 233 -9.01 -5.13 1.15
CA SER A 233 -10.06 -4.68 0.24
C SER A 233 -10.03 -3.16 0.06
N SER A 234 -10.27 -2.69 -1.16
CA SER A 234 -10.43 -1.28 -1.48
C SER A 234 -11.22 -1.07 -2.78
N ASN A 235 -11.53 0.18 -3.10
CA ASN A 235 -12.21 0.55 -4.34
C ASN A 235 -11.37 1.52 -5.18
N PRO A 236 -10.31 1.02 -5.84
CA PRO A 236 -9.51 1.81 -6.78
C PRO A 236 -10.37 2.34 -7.94
N LYS A 237 -9.91 3.40 -8.60
CA LYS A 237 -10.58 4.01 -9.75
C LYS A 237 -9.66 4.04 -10.97
N ILE A 238 -10.22 3.72 -12.13
CA ILE A 238 -9.65 4.09 -13.43
C ILE A 238 -10.25 5.45 -13.75
N VAL A 239 -9.41 6.48 -13.83
CA VAL A 239 -9.83 7.88 -14.02
C VAL A 239 -10.09 8.17 -15.48
N PHE A 240 -9.12 7.88 -16.34
CA PHE A 240 -9.24 8.06 -17.77
C PHE A 240 -8.36 7.08 -18.53
N LYS A 241 -8.67 6.92 -19.81
CA LYS A 241 -7.87 6.21 -20.80
C LYS A 241 -7.26 7.25 -21.74
N GLY A 242 -6.04 7.04 -22.19
CA GLY A 242 -5.41 7.90 -23.19
C GLY A 242 -4.45 7.12 -24.07
N ASP A 243 -3.93 7.81 -25.08
CA ASP A 243 -2.94 7.30 -26.01
C ASP A 243 -1.75 8.24 -26.05
N LEU A 244 -0.55 7.69 -25.82
CA LEU A 244 0.71 8.39 -26.00
C LEU A 244 1.14 8.30 -27.47
N ASN A 245 1.29 9.45 -28.10
CA ASN A 245 2.00 9.55 -29.38
C ASN A 245 3.50 9.60 -29.04
N ILE A 246 4.16 8.45 -29.19
CA ILE A 246 5.61 8.27 -29.01
C ILE A 246 6.20 7.99 -30.39
#